data_AF-A0A819N237-F1
#
_entry.id   AF-A0A819N237-F1
#
_cell.length_a   1.000
_cell.length_b   1.000
_cell.length_c   1.000
_cell.angle_alpha   90.00
_cell.angle_beta   90.00
_cell.angle_gamma   90.00
#
_symmetry.space_group_name_H-M   'P 1'
#
loop_
_entity.id
_entity.type
_entity.pdbx_description
1 polymer ?
#
loop_
_entity_poly.entity_id
_entity_poly.type
_entity_poly.pdbx_seq_one_letter_code
_entity_poly.pdbx_strand_id
1 'polypeptide(L)'
;MSRGRSTSFDSQDEKTRSNVFQIDVISHTSIDNHVLNNTEINVDDNKILLSPNKTNLHRNLKERHMIMIALGVTIGTGLFLASGQVLASSGPGGSLISYSIVSIMVYFVMTTLAELSTQYPISGSFSTYGSRFVDEAFGFALGYNYYLAGVTVIASELIAAGIIVQF
;
A
#
# COMPACT_ATOMS: atom_id res chain seq x y z
N MET A 1 11.73 -73.74 -6.58
CA MET A 1 10.32 -73.61 -6.13
C MET A 1 10.27 -72.48 -5.10
N SER A 2 9.28 -71.59 -5.20
CA SER A 2 8.98 -70.40 -4.37
C SER A 2 9.28 -69.08 -5.09
N ARG A 3 8.40 -68.65 -6.02
CA ARG A 3 7.22 -67.77 -5.81
C ARG A 3 7.60 -66.35 -5.35
N GLY A 4 7.43 -65.42 -6.28
CA GLY A 4 7.57 -63.99 -6.06
C GLY A 4 6.47 -63.40 -5.18
N ARG A 5 6.81 -62.32 -4.50
CA ARG A 5 5.88 -61.40 -3.83
C ARG A 5 6.59 -60.05 -3.64
N SER A 6 5.85 -58.97 -3.87
CA SER A 6 6.18 -57.56 -3.64
C SER A 6 6.94 -56.78 -4.74
N THR A 7 6.22 -56.37 -5.78
CA THR A 7 6.60 -55.21 -6.62
C THR A 7 5.43 -54.26 -6.89
N SER A 8 4.27 -54.45 -6.25
CA SER A 8 3.05 -53.67 -6.59
C SER A 8 2.69 -52.57 -5.60
N PHE A 9 3.46 -52.38 -4.51
CA PHE A 9 3.17 -51.36 -3.49
C PHE A 9 4.04 -50.10 -3.64
N ASP A 10 5.23 -50.20 -4.25
CA ASP A 10 6.18 -49.08 -4.40
C ASP A 10 5.78 -48.13 -5.54
N SER A 11 5.11 -48.64 -6.58
CA SER A 11 4.69 -47.86 -7.76
C SER A 11 3.46 -46.96 -7.51
N GLN A 12 2.73 -47.17 -6.40
CA GLN A 12 1.55 -46.38 -6.04
C GLN A 12 1.94 -45.13 -5.23
N ASP A 13 3.00 -45.19 -4.42
CA ASP A 13 3.50 -44.05 -3.66
C ASP A 13 4.25 -43.04 -4.56
N GLU A 14 4.99 -43.50 -5.56
CA GLU A 14 5.62 -42.62 -6.54
C GLU A 14 4.58 -41.90 -7.42
N LYS A 15 3.53 -42.62 -7.81
CA LYS A 15 2.40 -42.04 -8.56
C LYS A 15 1.58 -41.06 -7.71
N THR A 16 1.44 -41.33 -6.41
CA THR A 16 0.76 -40.42 -5.47
C THR A 16 1.61 -39.16 -5.25
N ARG A 17 2.93 -39.29 -5.13
CA ARG A 17 3.86 -38.16 -5.04
C ARG A 17 3.90 -37.32 -6.31
N SER A 18 3.87 -37.94 -7.49
CA SER A 18 3.79 -37.22 -8.76
C SER A 18 2.45 -36.51 -8.94
N ASN A 19 1.35 -37.09 -8.46
CA ASN A 19 0.02 -36.48 -8.51
C ASN A 19 -0.13 -35.32 -7.51
N VAL A 20 0.44 -35.44 -6.31
CA VAL A 20 0.47 -34.35 -5.32
C VAL A 20 1.35 -33.19 -5.79
N PHE A 21 2.52 -33.47 -6.39
CA PHE A 21 3.37 -32.44 -7.00
C PHE A 21 2.71 -31.77 -8.22
N GLN A 22 1.96 -32.52 -9.04
CA GLN A 22 1.11 -31.97 -10.11
C GLN A 22 -0.01 -31.08 -9.57
N ILE A 23 -0.69 -31.47 -8.48
CA ILE A 23 -1.77 -30.67 -7.87
C ILE A 23 -1.22 -29.36 -7.26
N ASP A 24 -0.01 -29.37 -6.69
CA ASP A 24 0.65 -28.18 -6.15
C ASP A 24 1.10 -27.22 -7.27
N VAL A 25 1.67 -27.76 -8.37
CA VAL A 25 2.03 -26.97 -9.56
C VAL A 25 0.79 -26.40 -10.25
N ILE A 26 -0.32 -27.14 -10.30
CA ILE A 26 -1.60 -26.66 -10.85
C ILE A 26 -2.26 -25.62 -9.92
N SER A 27 -2.13 -25.74 -8.59
CA SER A 27 -2.71 -24.76 -7.65
C SER A 27 -2.00 -23.40 -7.70
N HIS A 28 -0.67 -23.38 -7.87
CA HIS A 28 0.07 -22.12 -8.09
C HIS A 28 -0.18 -21.51 -9.48
N THR A 29 -0.55 -22.31 -10.48
CA THR A 29 -0.90 -21.84 -11.83
C THR A 29 -2.39 -21.50 -11.99
N SER A 30 -3.25 -21.89 -11.03
CA SER A 30 -4.70 -21.63 -11.06
C SER A 30 -5.13 -20.25 -10.56
N ILE A 31 -4.21 -19.44 -10.01
CA ILE A 31 -4.52 -18.03 -9.69
C ILE A 31 -4.50 -17.16 -10.97
N ASP A 32 -3.88 -17.62 -12.07
CA ASP A 32 -3.82 -16.87 -13.33
C ASP A 32 -5.01 -17.12 -14.26
N ASN A 33 -5.81 -18.16 -14.03
CA ASN A 33 -6.88 -18.57 -14.95
C ASN A 33 -8.18 -17.76 -14.83
N HIS A 34 -8.36 -16.93 -13.79
CA HIS A 34 -9.53 -16.05 -13.72
C HIS A 34 -9.38 -14.76 -14.57
N VAL A 35 -8.24 -14.60 -15.26
CA VAL A 35 -7.96 -13.48 -16.18
C VAL A 35 -8.11 -13.90 -17.66
N LEU A 36 -8.23 -15.20 -17.97
CA LEU A 36 -8.26 -15.69 -19.36
C LEU A 36 -9.66 -15.80 -19.99
N ASN A 37 -10.74 -15.47 -19.27
CA ASN A 37 -12.11 -15.63 -19.80
C ASN A 37 -12.67 -14.39 -20.53
N ASN A 38 -11.90 -13.30 -20.65
CA ASN A 38 -12.39 -12.03 -21.19
C ASN A 38 -11.59 -11.49 -22.39
N THR A 39 -10.69 -12.28 -22.97
CA THR A 39 -10.04 -11.91 -24.23
C THR A 39 -10.75 -12.60 -25.39
N GLU A 40 -11.61 -11.85 -26.10
CA GLU A 40 -11.91 -12.15 -27.49
C GLU A 40 -10.57 -12.24 -28.25
N ILE A 41 -10.18 -13.45 -28.64
CA ILE A 41 -8.97 -13.68 -29.41
C ILE A 41 -9.28 -13.27 -30.85
N ASN A 42 -9.08 -11.99 -31.18
CA ASN A 42 -8.99 -11.54 -32.57
C ASN A 42 -7.60 -11.91 -33.09
N VAL A 43 -7.51 -13.02 -33.81
CA VAL A 43 -6.27 -13.51 -34.42
C VAL A 43 -6.07 -12.80 -35.77
N ASP A 44 -5.33 -11.68 -35.76
CA ASP A 44 -4.64 -11.17 -36.94
C ASP A 44 -3.31 -11.94 -37.10
N ASP A 45 -3.20 -12.75 -38.14
CA ASP A 45 -2.17 -13.77 -38.35
C ASP A 45 -0.78 -13.24 -38.76
N ASN A 46 -0.55 -11.92 -38.75
CA ASN A 46 0.71 -11.32 -39.21
C ASN A 46 1.37 -10.28 -38.27
N LYS A 47 1.19 -10.39 -36.94
CA LYS A 47 1.99 -9.59 -35.99
C LYS A 47 2.10 -10.25 -34.61
N ILE A 48 3.17 -11.00 -34.37
CA ILE A 48 3.57 -11.35 -32.99
C ILE A 48 4.24 -10.10 -32.39
N LEU A 49 3.43 -9.11 -31.99
CA LEU A 49 3.89 -8.08 -31.08
C LEU A 49 3.62 -8.56 -29.67
N LEU A 50 4.69 -8.82 -28.92
CA LEU A 50 4.67 -8.86 -27.47
C LEU A 50 4.24 -7.47 -26.98
N SER A 51 2.94 -7.20 -26.97
CA SER A 51 2.42 -5.96 -26.39
C SER A 51 2.65 -6.09 -24.88
N PRO A 52 3.58 -5.33 -24.28
CA PRO A 52 3.72 -5.33 -22.84
C PRO A 52 2.35 -4.95 -22.29
N ASN A 53 1.78 -5.80 -21.44
CA ASN A 53 0.52 -5.55 -20.77
C ASN A 53 0.69 -4.26 -19.96
N LYS A 54 0.37 -3.12 -20.60
CA LYS A 54 0.19 -1.85 -19.93
C LYS A 54 -1.01 -2.10 -19.05
N THR A 55 -0.78 -2.25 -17.77
CA THR A 55 -1.81 -2.12 -16.75
C THR A 55 -2.36 -0.71 -16.92
N ASN A 56 -3.39 -0.58 -17.76
CA ASN A 56 -4.01 0.69 -18.10
C ASN A 56 -4.88 1.07 -16.90
N LEU A 57 -4.24 1.50 -15.82
CA LEU A 57 -4.95 2.17 -14.74
C LEU A 57 -5.42 3.51 -15.30
N HIS A 58 -6.74 3.69 -15.41
CA HIS A 58 -7.32 4.93 -15.90
C HIS A 58 -6.94 6.06 -14.94
N ARG A 59 -5.91 6.83 -15.29
CA ARG A 59 -5.45 7.99 -14.52
C ARG A 59 -6.48 9.12 -14.67
N ASN A 60 -7.57 9.04 -13.93
CA ASN A 60 -8.68 10.00 -13.98
C ASN A 60 -8.66 11.02 -12.81
N LEU A 61 -7.70 10.91 -11.88
CA LEU A 61 -7.54 11.93 -10.84
C LEU A 61 -6.97 13.22 -11.45
N LYS A 62 -7.87 14.17 -11.69
CA LYS A 62 -7.53 15.55 -12.03
C LYS A 62 -6.84 16.22 -10.84
N GLU A 63 -5.99 17.19 -11.14
CA GLU A 63 -5.26 18.00 -10.14
C GLU A 63 -6.15 18.53 -9.01
N ARG A 64 -7.38 18.96 -9.36
CA ARG A 64 -8.37 19.47 -8.40
C ARG A 64 -8.79 18.43 -7.35
N HIS A 65 -8.85 17.13 -7.70
CA HIS A 65 -9.19 16.08 -6.75
C HIS A 65 -8.03 15.82 -5.78
N MET A 66 -6.79 15.88 -6.27
CA MET A 66 -5.61 15.72 -5.41
C MET A 66 -5.52 16.86 -4.39
N ILE A 67 -5.77 18.09 -4.82
CA ILE A 67 -5.81 19.26 -3.92
C ILE A 67 -6.94 19.12 -2.90
N MET A 68 -8.14 18.67 -3.31
CA MET A 68 -9.25 18.42 -2.38
C MET A 68 -8.88 17.40 -1.30
N ILE A 69 -8.23 16.30 -1.67
CA ILE A 69 -7.80 15.27 -0.71
C ILE A 69 -6.77 15.85 0.26
N ALA A 70 -5.77 16.59 -0.25
CA ALA A 70 -4.75 17.20 0.58
C ALA A 70 -5.33 18.21 1.60
N LEU A 71 -6.27 19.06 1.16
CA LEU A 71 -6.94 20.01 2.04
C LEU A 71 -7.84 19.31 3.06
N GLY A 72 -8.55 18.25 2.64
CA GLY A 72 -9.42 17.47 3.52
C GLY A 72 -8.65 16.83 4.68
N VAL A 73 -7.48 16.26 4.39
CA VAL A 73 -6.62 15.65 5.43
C VAL A 73 -6.03 16.73 6.36
N THR A 74 -5.64 17.88 5.81
CA THR A 74 -4.94 18.93 6.59
C THR A 74 -5.87 19.71 7.53
N ILE A 75 -7.11 19.97 7.11
CA ILE A 75 -8.09 20.76 7.89
C ILE A 75 -8.92 19.85 8.84
N GLY A 76 -8.57 18.56 8.94
CA GLY A 76 -9.35 17.55 9.64
C GLY A 76 -9.61 17.79 11.14
N THR A 77 -10.24 16.80 11.76
CA THR A 77 -10.65 16.79 13.17
C THR A 77 -9.50 17.12 14.14
N GLY A 78 -8.26 16.74 13.78
CA GLY A 78 -7.06 17.03 14.56
C GLY A 78 -6.83 18.52 14.81
N LEU A 79 -7.12 19.40 13.85
CA LEU A 79 -6.97 20.85 14.06
C LEU A 79 -7.97 21.35 15.10
N PHE A 80 -9.22 20.91 15.04
CA PHE A 80 -10.28 21.36 15.95
C PHE A 80 -10.12 20.78 17.36
N LEU A 81 -9.76 19.50 17.48
CA LEU A 81 -9.58 18.86 18.78
C LEU A 81 -8.28 19.32 19.47
N ALA A 82 -7.18 19.44 18.73
CA ALA A 82 -5.89 19.84 19.31
C ALA A 82 -5.81 21.34 19.60
N SER A 83 -6.42 22.20 18.77
CA SER A 83 -6.32 23.66 18.96
C SER A 83 -6.89 24.11 20.31
N GLY A 84 -7.98 23.51 20.78
CA GLY A 84 -8.54 23.79 22.10
C GLY A 84 -7.58 23.46 23.24
N GLN A 85 -6.92 22.29 23.18
CA GLN A 85 -5.92 21.88 24.16
C GLN A 85 -4.66 22.76 24.12
N VAL A 86 -4.16 23.08 22.92
CA VAL A 86 -2.96 23.91 22.75
C VAL A 86 -3.23 25.33 23.25
N LEU A 87 -4.41 25.90 22.97
CA LEU A 87 -4.79 27.23 23.45
C LEU A 87 -4.96 27.29 24.97
N ALA A 88 -5.55 26.26 25.58
CA ALA A 88 -5.72 26.18 27.03
C ALA A 88 -4.39 25.99 27.78
N SER A 89 -3.45 25.23 27.21
CA SER A 89 -2.16 24.92 27.86
C SER A 89 -1.07 25.98 27.60
N SER A 90 -1.06 26.58 26.42
CA SER A 90 0.05 27.44 25.95
C SER A 90 -0.28 28.93 25.95
N GLY A 91 -1.56 29.29 26.14
CA GLY A 91 -2.05 30.64 25.99
C GLY A 91 -2.00 31.15 24.53
N PRO A 92 -2.60 32.32 24.23
CA PRO A 92 -2.75 32.80 22.86
C PRO A 92 -1.42 33.12 22.16
N GLY A 93 -0.43 33.63 22.89
CA GLY A 93 0.90 33.90 22.34
C GLY A 93 1.73 32.64 22.10
N GLY A 94 1.67 31.69 23.04
CA GLY A 94 2.42 30.43 22.96
C GLY A 94 1.94 29.52 21.83
N SER A 95 0.63 29.47 21.59
CA SER A 95 0.04 28.72 20.48
C SER A 95 0.55 29.21 19.13
N LEU A 96 0.55 30.52 18.87
CA LEU A 96 0.97 31.09 17.58
C LEU A 96 2.43 30.78 17.27
N ILE A 97 3.32 30.93 18.26
CA ILE A 97 4.75 30.65 18.10
C ILE A 97 4.98 29.16 17.87
N SER A 98 4.30 28.30 18.63
CA SER A 98 4.42 26.84 18.50
C SER A 98 3.97 26.35 17.12
N TYR A 99 2.80 26.80 16.64
CA TYR A 99 2.32 26.46 15.30
C TYR A 99 3.24 27.00 14.21
N SER A 100 3.81 28.20 14.38
CA SER A 100 4.75 28.77 13.41
C SER A 100 6.03 27.96 13.28
N ILE A 101 6.64 27.58 14.40
CA ILE A 101 7.88 26.79 14.43
C ILE A 101 7.66 25.41 13.78
N VAL A 102 6.58 24.73 14.18
CA VAL A 102 6.24 23.40 13.62
C VAL A 102 5.94 23.51 12.12
N SER A 103 5.21 24.54 11.69
CA SER A 103 4.88 24.73 10.27
C SER A 103 6.12 24.96 9.42
N ILE A 104 7.09 25.75 9.91
CA ILE A 104 8.37 25.96 9.23
C ILE A 104 9.15 24.64 9.11
N MET A 105 9.20 23.84 10.19
CA MET A 105 9.86 22.54 10.17
C MET A 105 9.23 21.60 9.13
N VAL A 106 7.89 21.49 9.13
CA VAL A 106 7.15 20.64 8.19
C VAL A 106 7.30 21.13 6.76
N TYR A 107 7.35 22.45 6.53
CA TYR A 107 7.60 23.01 5.19
C TYR A 107 8.92 22.52 4.60
N PHE A 108 10.01 22.55 5.36
CA PHE A 108 11.30 22.04 4.87
C PHE A 108 11.24 20.54 4.54
N VAL A 109 10.62 19.73 5.41
CA VAL A 109 10.47 18.29 5.16
C VAL A 109 9.65 18.04 3.89
N MET A 110 8.52 18.74 3.72
CA MET A 110 7.67 18.56 2.56
C MET A 110 8.34 19.00 1.26
N THR A 111 9.10 20.10 1.28
CA THR A 111 9.86 20.57 0.11
C THR A 111 10.91 19.54 -0.31
N THR A 112 11.67 18.96 0.63
CA THR A 112 12.66 17.93 0.29
C THR A 112 12.01 16.66 -0.30
N LEU A 113 10.86 16.26 0.24
CA LEU A 113 10.11 15.12 -0.28
C LEU A 113 9.51 15.41 -1.67
N ALA A 114 9.08 16.66 -1.91
CA ALA A 114 8.55 17.08 -3.19
C ALA A 114 9.65 17.08 -4.27
N GLU A 115 10.83 17.61 -3.98
CA GLU A 115 11.99 17.52 -4.88
C GLU A 115 12.31 16.06 -5.20
N LEU A 116 12.34 15.21 -4.19
CA LEU A 116 12.62 13.78 -4.38
C LEU A 116 11.56 13.08 -5.25
N SER A 117 10.29 13.40 -5.06
CA SER A 117 9.16 12.86 -5.83
C SER A 117 9.18 13.29 -7.30
N THR A 118 9.62 14.52 -7.58
CA THR A 118 9.77 15.00 -8.95
C THR A 118 10.98 14.38 -9.67
N GLN A 119 12.06 14.08 -8.96
CA GLN A 119 13.26 13.44 -9.52
C GLN A 119 13.04 11.95 -9.81
N TYR A 120 12.32 11.24 -8.93
CA TYR A 120 12.05 9.82 -9.05
C TYR A 120 10.55 9.55 -9.06
N PRO A 121 9.86 9.64 -10.22
CA PRO A 121 8.42 9.42 -10.32
C PRO A 121 8.11 7.92 -10.26
N ILE A 122 8.29 7.33 -9.08
CA ILE A 122 7.92 5.94 -8.79
C ILE A 122 6.50 5.89 -8.25
N SER A 123 5.70 4.95 -8.75
CA SER A 123 4.39 4.62 -8.18
C SER A 123 4.60 3.85 -6.88
N GLY A 124 4.93 4.56 -5.80
CA GLY A 124 5.26 3.99 -4.49
C GLY A 124 4.96 4.94 -3.33
N SER A 125 4.92 4.42 -2.12
CA SER A 125 4.79 5.22 -0.89
C SER A 125 6.11 5.90 -0.56
N PHE A 126 6.10 6.90 0.34
CA PHE A 126 7.35 7.53 0.80
C PHE A 126 8.30 6.54 1.48
N SER A 127 7.78 5.43 1.99
CA SER A 127 8.57 4.28 2.48
C SER A 127 9.47 3.67 1.39
N THR A 128 9.05 3.72 0.11
CA THR A 128 9.85 3.28 -1.03
C THR A 128 11.05 4.18 -1.30
N TYR A 129 10.97 5.47 -0.97
CA TYR A 129 12.15 6.34 -0.97
C TYR A 129 13.10 5.95 0.18
N GLY A 130 12.56 5.64 1.36
CA GLY A 130 13.34 5.18 2.51
C GLY A 130 14.09 3.86 2.25
N SER A 131 13.44 2.88 1.61
CA SER A 131 14.10 1.61 1.23
C SER A 131 15.18 1.80 0.17
N ARG A 132 15.06 2.81 -0.70
CA ARG A 132 16.00 3.04 -1.79
C ARG A 132 17.23 3.87 -1.40
N PHE A 133 17.10 4.82 -0.47
CA PHE A 133 18.20 5.72 -0.08
C PHE A 133 18.91 5.32 1.22
N VAL A 134 18.26 4.54 2.09
CA VAL A 134 18.82 4.18 3.40
C VAL A 134 19.12 2.68 3.46
N ASP A 135 18.07 1.87 3.57
CA ASP A 135 18.16 0.41 3.64
C ASP A 135 16.76 -0.21 3.51
N GLU A 136 16.67 -1.45 3.03
CA GLU A 136 15.39 -2.14 2.84
C GLU A 136 14.67 -2.39 4.18
N ALA A 137 15.41 -2.69 5.26
CA ALA A 137 14.83 -2.84 6.60
C ALA A 137 14.29 -1.50 7.15
N PHE A 138 14.96 -0.39 6.85
CA PHE A 138 14.50 0.95 7.23
C PHE A 138 13.21 1.34 6.49
N GLY A 139 13.12 1.03 5.20
CA GLY A 139 11.90 1.20 4.42
C GLY A 139 10.72 0.40 4.98
N PHE A 140 10.95 -0.85 5.38
CA PHE A 140 9.94 -1.67 6.06
C PHE A 140 9.48 -1.06 7.39
N ALA A 141 10.42 -0.62 8.23
CA ALA A 141 10.11 0.02 9.51
C ALA A 141 9.30 1.33 9.32
N LEU A 142 9.65 2.16 8.34
CA LEU A 142 8.89 3.36 7.98
C LEU A 142 7.46 3.03 7.52
N GLY A 143 7.30 1.98 6.72
CA GLY A 143 5.98 1.52 6.27
C GLY A 143 5.12 1.08 7.44
N TYR A 144 5.69 0.33 8.38
CA TYR A 144 4.99 -0.11 9.59
C TYR A 144 4.65 1.05 10.52
N ASN A 145 5.57 2.00 10.73
CA ASN A 145 5.32 3.21 11.52
C ASN A 145 4.18 4.05 10.92
N TYR A 146 4.15 4.19 9.59
CA TYR A 146 3.07 4.89 8.90
C TYR A 146 1.72 4.21 9.08
N TYR A 147 1.69 2.87 9.00
CA TYR A 147 0.47 2.10 9.26
C TYR A 147 -0.06 2.33 10.69
N LEU A 148 0.82 2.25 11.70
CA LEU A 148 0.44 2.49 13.09
C LEU A 148 -0.04 3.94 13.33
N ALA A 149 0.58 4.92 12.68
CA ALA A 149 0.12 6.30 12.71
C ALA A 149 -1.30 6.41 12.11
N GLY A 150 -1.56 5.74 11.00
CA GLY A 150 -2.90 5.69 10.37
C GLY A 150 -3.97 5.08 11.29
N VAL A 151 -3.67 3.96 11.96
CA VAL A 151 -4.59 3.34 12.93
C VAL A 151 -4.87 4.28 14.11
N THR A 152 -3.85 5.00 14.57
CA THR A 152 -3.99 5.99 15.66
C THR A 152 -4.91 7.15 15.27
N VAL A 153 -4.81 7.63 14.03
CA VAL A 153 -5.70 8.68 13.51
C VAL A 153 -7.15 8.19 13.51
N ILE A 154 -7.43 6.99 12.99
CA ILE A 154 -8.79 6.42 12.98
C ILE A 154 -9.34 6.27 14.40
N ALA A 155 -8.50 5.79 15.35
CA ALA A 155 -8.90 5.70 16.75
C ALA A 155 -9.23 7.09 17.35
N SER A 156 -8.43 8.12 17.03
CA SER A 156 -8.67 9.49 17.48
C SER A 156 -9.95 10.08 16.90
N GLU A 157 -10.27 9.77 15.64
CA GLU A 157 -11.51 10.20 14.98
C GLU A 157 -12.74 9.56 15.63
N LEU A 158 -12.66 8.28 16.01
CA LEU A 158 -13.73 7.58 16.71
C LEU A 158 -14.00 8.19 18.10
N ILE A 159 -12.93 8.52 18.85
CA ILE A 159 -13.05 9.19 20.15
C ILE A 159 -13.65 10.59 19.97
N ALA A 160 -13.17 11.35 18.99
CA ALA A 160 -13.71 12.68 18.67
C ALA A 160 -15.20 12.62 18.31
N ALA A 161 -15.61 11.65 17.49
CA ALA A 161 -17.03 11.43 17.16
C ALA A 161 -17.87 11.13 18.41
N GLY A 162 -17.35 10.31 19.34
CA GLY A 162 -18.01 10.04 20.62
C GLY A 162 -18.22 11.29 21.47
N ILE A 163 -17.22 12.17 21.53
CA ILE A 163 -17.32 13.46 22.24
C ILE A 163 -18.40 14.34 21.59
N ILE A 164 -18.44 14.41 20.25
CA ILE A 164 -19.40 15.24 19.52
C ILE A 164 -20.85 14.78 19.76
N VAL A 165 -21.12 13.46 19.80
CA VAL A 165 -22.48 12.92 20.01
C VAL A 165 -22.99 13.12 21.44
N GLN A 166 -22.10 13.30 22.40
CA GLN A 166 -22.47 13.46 23.81
C GLN A 166 -22.99 14.88 24.14
N PHE A 167 -22.80 15.84 23.23
CA PHE A 167 -23.32 17.21 23.30
C PHE A 167 -24.49 17.40 22.32
#